data_AF-A0A966KTS4-F1
#
_entry.id   AF-A0A966KTS4-F1
#
_cell.length_a   1.000
_cell.length_b   1.000
_cell.length_c   1.000
_cell.angle_alpha   90.00
_cell.angle_beta   90.00
_cell.angle_gamma   90.00
#
_symmetry.space_group_name_H-M   'P 1'
#
loop_
_entity.id
_entity.type
_entity.pdbx_description
1 polymer ?
#
loop_
_entity_poly.entity_id
_entity_poly.type
_entity_poly.pdbx_seq_one_letter_code
_entity_poly.pdbx_strand_id
1 'polypeptide(L)'
;MARQVVTTTEPPTPNSRFTQFQKGSTMLFSRFVPNRLRFFAAATAALIAVVAMGGSAANAATYTYATNQGAPSGSWQTAGNWVGGSAPAAGSDLIFGTTSPPGGRTTTNNTNNFAVNSIAFSGTTAFTLTGSSINLAGNITTANSSRNHTINLPITTTVSSTFSAGGTTGSQTLNFNNGVITNNAGLTLAGPITIGQPIAGSGTVTTLAGSSLSYTPTSFGGDLVVGGTITNGSNLAKITVAGGSMTSGSTANLLMGVGTSGGQITDPNPLGSYDQYAGTGAMAFGGTLTLDMSTMQAPGAFDPVTLESVWKLFNFATYSGNFTSVVATNSPYPSVNTTWTLGGDGNWRSADLDNGSDPAQYFAFNRLTGELVVVPEPTGFVIAGLGVAMAGWRIARQRKVKAAAARSQG
;
A
#
# COMPACT_ATOMS: atom_id res chain seq x y z
N MET A 1 -1.56 -69.19 4.36
CA MET A 1 -2.03 -69.13 5.75
C MET A 1 -1.14 -68.18 6.52
N ALA A 2 -1.58 -66.92 6.70
CA ALA A 2 -1.14 -66.02 7.76
C ALA A 2 -2.17 -64.89 7.87
N ARG A 3 -2.47 -64.51 9.10
CA ARG A 3 -3.73 -63.95 9.59
C ARG A 3 -3.56 -62.45 9.88
N GLN A 4 -4.51 -61.68 9.35
CA GLN A 4 -5.08 -60.40 9.80
C GLN A 4 -4.61 -59.82 11.15
N VAL A 5 -4.25 -58.52 11.17
CA VAL A 5 -4.70 -57.54 12.19
C VAL A 5 -4.83 -56.17 11.53
N VAL A 6 -6.06 -55.65 11.49
CA VAL A 6 -6.41 -54.27 11.13
C VAL A 6 -6.71 -53.56 12.45
N THR A 7 -6.04 -52.43 12.72
CA THR A 7 -6.32 -51.59 13.88
C THR A 7 -6.68 -50.19 13.39
N THR A 8 -7.97 -49.88 13.47
CA THR A 8 -8.55 -48.55 13.26
C THR A 8 -8.68 -47.85 14.61
N THR A 9 -8.11 -46.66 14.77
CA THR A 9 -8.36 -45.78 15.93
C THR A 9 -8.99 -44.48 15.46
N GLU A 10 -10.23 -44.26 15.90
CA GLU A 10 -11.02 -43.03 15.72
C GLU A 10 -10.47 -41.86 16.56
N PRO A 11 -10.67 -40.60 16.13
CA PRO A 11 -10.49 -39.42 16.96
C PRO A 11 -11.75 -39.04 17.77
N PRO A 12 -11.59 -38.42 18.97
CA PRO A 12 -12.67 -38.19 19.93
C PRO A 12 -13.56 -36.97 19.63
N THR A 13 -14.84 -37.10 19.99
CA THR A 13 -15.92 -36.09 19.95
C THR A 13 -15.78 -34.97 21.00
N PRO A 14 -16.44 -33.81 20.80
CA PRO A 14 -16.32 -32.63 21.64
C PRO A 14 -17.10 -32.72 22.96
N ASN A 15 -16.46 -32.37 24.06
CA ASN A 15 -17.06 -32.28 25.39
C ASN A 15 -18.05 -31.11 25.49
N SER A 16 -19.34 -31.44 25.64
CA SER A 16 -20.40 -30.56 26.11
C SER A 16 -20.24 -30.28 27.61
N ARG A 17 -19.81 -29.08 28.00
CA ARG A 17 -19.92 -28.61 29.39
C ARG A 17 -21.20 -27.79 29.56
N PHE A 18 -22.16 -28.46 30.18
CA PHE A 18 -23.30 -27.90 30.90
C PHE A 18 -22.82 -26.91 31.97
N THR A 19 -23.35 -25.69 31.96
CA THR A 19 -23.33 -24.80 33.14
C THR A 19 -24.74 -24.76 33.71
N GLN A 20 -24.91 -25.40 34.88
CA GLN A 20 -26.14 -25.49 35.63
C GLN A 20 -26.65 -24.11 36.05
N PHE A 21 -27.94 -23.90 35.81
CA PHE A 21 -28.78 -22.90 36.43
C PHE A 21 -28.96 -23.26 37.93
N GLN A 22 -28.31 -22.56 38.85
CA GLN A 22 -28.67 -22.64 40.27
C GLN A 22 -29.77 -21.64 40.60
N LYS A 23 -30.95 -22.20 40.88
CA LYS A 23 -32.14 -21.54 41.38
C LYS A 23 -32.15 -21.61 42.91
N GLY A 24 -32.24 -20.45 43.56
CA GLY A 24 -32.81 -20.33 44.90
C GLY A 24 -31.82 -20.01 46.02
N SER A 25 -31.93 -18.80 46.56
CA SER A 25 -31.91 -18.54 48.00
C SER A 25 -32.34 -17.08 48.26
N THR A 26 -33.61 -16.92 48.57
CA THR A 26 -34.20 -15.68 49.08
C THR A 26 -33.79 -15.53 50.54
N MET A 27 -32.71 -14.80 50.83
CA MET A 27 -32.38 -14.42 52.20
C MET A 27 -32.87 -13.00 52.49
N LEU A 28 -33.92 -12.94 53.31
CA LEU A 28 -34.38 -11.78 54.06
C LEU A 28 -33.25 -11.32 55.00
N PHE A 29 -32.58 -10.22 54.65
CA PHE A 29 -31.78 -9.46 55.61
C PHE A 29 -32.47 -8.15 55.97
N SER A 30 -32.77 -8.06 57.26
CA SER A 30 -33.42 -6.95 57.93
C SER A 30 -32.54 -5.70 57.98
N ARG A 31 -33.17 -4.58 57.61
CA ARG A 31 -33.01 -3.21 58.15
C ARG A 31 -31.77 -2.93 59.01
N PHE A 32 -30.74 -2.39 58.39
CA PHE A 32 -29.95 -1.29 58.96
C PHE A 32 -29.70 -0.31 57.82
N VAL A 33 -30.29 0.89 57.90
CA VAL A 33 -30.00 2.01 56.99
C VAL A 33 -28.91 2.84 57.67
N PRO A 34 -27.63 2.78 57.24
CA PRO A 34 -26.64 3.72 57.71
C PRO A 34 -26.86 5.06 56.98
N ASN A 35 -26.81 6.16 57.71
CA ASN A 35 -26.93 7.56 57.25
C ASN A 35 -25.87 8.01 56.20
N ARG A 36 -25.19 7.09 55.50
CA ARG A 36 -24.19 7.37 54.46
C ARG A 36 -24.81 7.62 53.07
N LEU A 37 -26.11 7.35 52.88
CA LEU A 37 -26.79 7.54 51.59
C LEU A 37 -27.05 9.00 51.20
N ARG A 38 -26.95 9.96 52.14
CA ARG A 38 -27.19 11.38 51.85
C ARG A 38 -25.96 12.13 51.31
N PHE A 39 -24.76 11.58 51.46
CA PHE A 39 -23.54 12.17 50.89
C PHE A 39 -23.26 11.72 49.44
N PHE A 40 -23.78 10.57 49.00
CA PHE A 40 -23.60 10.11 47.62
C PHE A 40 -24.56 10.78 46.62
N ALA A 41 -25.77 11.18 47.04
CA ALA A 41 -26.72 11.83 46.14
C ALA A 41 -26.27 13.24 45.67
N ALA A 42 -25.54 13.98 46.49
CA ALA A 42 -25.01 15.30 46.13
C ALA A 42 -23.78 15.21 45.20
N ALA A 43 -22.93 14.20 45.37
CA ALA A 43 -21.75 13.98 44.53
C ALA A 43 -22.12 13.51 43.11
N THR A 44 -23.19 12.72 42.95
CA THR A 44 -23.66 12.27 41.63
C THR A 44 -24.33 13.40 40.82
N ALA A 45 -25.03 14.32 41.47
CA ALA A 45 -25.62 15.49 40.79
C ALA A 45 -24.55 16.47 40.27
N ALA A 46 -23.44 16.66 41.01
CA ALA A 46 -22.32 17.47 40.56
C ALA A 46 -21.56 16.82 39.38
N LEU A 47 -21.44 15.49 39.36
CA LEU A 47 -20.80 14.76 38.24
C LEU A 47 -21.64 14.81 36.95
N ILE A 48 -22.98 14.82 37.05
CA ILE A 48 -23.88 14.94 35.89
C ILE A 48 -23.86 16.37 35.31
N ALA A 49 -23.68 17.40 36.13
CA ALA A 49 -23.55 18.79 35.65
C ALA A 49 -22.22 19.06 34.90
N VAL A 50 -21.12 18.37 35.27
CA VAL A 50 -19.83 18.52 34.59
C VAL A 50 -19.82 17.85 33.20
N VAL A 51 -20.62 16.80 33.00
CA VAL A 51 -20.78 16.16 31.67
C VAL A 51 -21.67 17.00 30.74
N ALA A 52 -22.60 17.80 31.28
CA ALA A 52 -23.47 18.68 30.50
C ALA A 52 -22.81 20.00 30.06
N MET A 53 -21.62 20.33 30.58
CA MET A 53 -20.73 21.35 29.97
C MET A 53 -19.94 20.77 28.79
N GLY A 54 -20.39 19.65 28.23
CA GLY A 54 -19.90 19.08 26.97
C GLY A 54 -19.75 20.18 25.94
N GLY A 55 -18.50 20.48 25.61
CA GLY A 55 -18.12 21.63 24.83
C GLY A 55 -18.93 21.67 23.56
N SER A 56 -19.64 22.79 23.36
CA SER A 56 -20.19 23.13 22.06
C SER A 56 -19.06 23.03 21.06
N ALA A 57 -19.07 22.00 20.21
CA ALA A 57 -18.15 21.92 19.10
C ALA A 57 -18.40 23.19 18.28
N ALA A 58 -17.44 24.11 18.30
CA ALA A 58 -17.50 25.29 17.48
C ALA A 58 -17.50 24.80 16.03
N ASN A 59 -18.68 24.82 15.41
CA ASN A 59 -18.80 24.45 14.01
C ASN A 59 -17.96 25.43 13.21
N ALA A 60 -17.04 24.90 12.40
CA ALA A 60 -16.26 25.72 11.48
C ALA A 60 -17.23 26.47 10.56
N ALA A 61 -16.99 27.77 10.36
CA ALA A 61 -17.77 28.54 9.42
C ALA A 61 -17.52 28.01 8.00
N THR A 62 -18.58 27.83 7.21
CA THR A 62 -18.46 27.34 5.83
C THR A 62 -18.46 28.49 4.84
N TYR A 63 -17.45 28.51 3.97
CA TYR A 63 -17.32 29.50 2.91
C TYR A 63 -17.32 28.81 1.55
N THR A 64 -18.21 29.27 0.67
CA THR A 64 -18.30 28.75 -0.70
C THR A 64 -17.67 29.73 -1.67
N TYR A 65 -16.70 29.27 -2.46
CA TYR A 65 -16.04 30.06 -3.47
C TYR A 65 -16.98 30.29 -4.66
N ALA A 66 -17.27 31.54 -5.00
CA ALA A 66 -18.15 31.93 -6.11
C ALA A 66 -17.61 33.16 -6.86
N THR A 67 -17.16 32.96 -8.11
CA THR A 67 -16.57 34.03 -8.94
C THR A 67 -17.59 34.93 -9.65
N ASN A 68 -18.88 34.57 -9.61
CA ASN A 68 -19.91 35.30 -10.37
C ASN A 68 -20.28 36.63 -9.71
N GLN A 69 -19.64 36.99 -8.61
CA GLN A 69 -19.82 38.23 -7.85
C GLN A 69 -18.93 39.39 -8.37
N GLY A 70 -18.22 39.22 -9.49
CA GLY A 70 -17.51 40.31 -10.17
C GLY A 70 -16.13 40.69 -9.59
N ALA A 71 -15.57 39.89 -8.66
CA ALA A 71 -14.22 40.10 -8.17
C ALA A 71 -13.17 39.54 -9.18
N PRO A 72 -12.23 40.37 -9.66
CA PRO A 72 -11.27 39.96 -10.70
C PRO A 72 -10.10 39.11 -10.18
N SER A 73 -9.91 38.98 -8.86
CA SER A 73 -8.77 38.27 -8.28
C SER A 73 -9.13 36.79 -8.01
N GLY A 74 -8.16 35.88 -8.10
CA GLY A 74 -8.30 34.49 -7.63
C GLY A 74 -8.03 34.31 -6.13
N SER A 75 -7.85 35.41 -5.38
CA SER A 75 -7.31 35.40 -4.00
C SER A 75 -8.34 34.96 -2.97
N TRP A 76 -7.93 34.11 -2.03
CA TRP A 76 -8.79 33.65 -0.93
C TRP A 76 -9.13 34.76 0.07
N GLN A 77 -8.31 35.80 0.22
CA GLN A 77 -8.59 36.95 1.09
C GLN A 77 -9.50 38.02 0.46
N THR A 78 -9.86 37.89 -0.82
CA THR A 78 -10.79 38.83 -1.46
C THR A 78 -12.22 38.42 -1.16
N ALA A 79 -12.90 39.19 -0.32
CA ALA A 79 -14.24 38.89 0.17
C ALA A 79 -15.27 38.65 -0.97
N GLY A 80 -15.14 39.38 -2.08
CA GLY A 80 -15.99 39.21 -3.26
C GLY A 80 -15.85 37.87 -4.00
N ASN A 81 -14.87 37.03 -3.66
CA ASN A 81 -14.73 35.68 -4.23
C ASN A 81 -15.56 34.63 -3.50
N TRP A 82 -16.20 34.99 -2.40
CA TRP A 82 -16.93 34.07 -1.54
C TRP A 82 -18.40 34.46 -1.46
N VAL A 83 -19.26 33.45 -1.42
CA VAL A 83 -20.69 33.64 -1.18
C VAL A 83 -20.88 34.36 0.16
N GLY A 84 -21.71 35.41 0.16
CA GLY A 84 -21.91 36.28 1.34
C GLY A 84 -20.90 37.42 1.44
N GLY A 85 -19.95 37.56 0.52
CA GLY A 85 -19.08 38.74 0.44
C GLY A 85 -18.13 38.87 1.64
N SER A 86 -17.70 37.76 2.22
CA SER A 86 -16.78 37.70 3.36
C SER A 86 -15.67 36.70 3.10
N ALA A 87 -14.42 37.09 3.33
CA ALA A 87 -13.28 36.17 3.20
C ALA A 87 -13.29 35.12 4.33
N PRO A 88 -12.81 33.89 4.09
CA PRO A 88 -12.74 32.86 5.11
C PRO A 88 -11.77 33.23 6.23
N ALA A 89 -12.17 32.96 7.46
CA ALA A 89 -11.30 33.03 8.63
C ALA A 89 -10.49 31.73 8.79
N ALA A 90 -9.45 31.76 9.60
CA ALA A 90 -8.70 30.57 9.99
C ALA A 90 -9.62 29.51 10.63
N GLY A 91 -9.45 28.24 10.26
CA GLY A 91 -10.26 27.12 10.75
C GLY A 91 -11.60 26.95 10.02
N SER A 92 -11.84 27.65 8.91
CA SER A 92 -13.07 27.52 8.13
C SER A 92 -13.13 26.25 7.29
N ASP A 93 -14.34 25.84 6.93
CA ASP A 93 -14.60 24.88 5.86
C ASP A 93 -14.69 25.59 4.52
N LEU A 94 -13.93 25.14 3.53
CA LEU A 94 -13.87 25.75 2.20
C LEU A 94 -14.54 24.85 1.16
N ILE A 95 -15.57 25.37 0.50
CA ILE A 95 -16.25 24.70 -0.59
C ILE A 95 -15.89 25.38 -1.90
N PHE A 96 -15.21 24.66 -2.78
CA PHE A 96 -14.97 25.07 -4.16
C PHE A 96 -16.05 24.44 -5.04
N GLY A 97 -17.18 25.15 -5.15
CA GLY A 97 -18.32 24.67 -5.91
C GLY A 97 -19.10 25.81 -6.57
N THR A 98 -19.12 25.83 -7.89
CA THR A 98 -20.00 26.70 -8.67
C THR A 98 -20.57 25.95 -9.88
N THR A 99 -21.71 26.44 -10.39
CA THR A 99 -22.42 25.84 -11.52
C THR A 99 -22.18 26.54 -12.86
N SER A 100 -21.36 27.60 -12.91
CA SER A 100 -21.17 28.38 -14.15
C SER A 100 -19.93 29.29 -14.13
N PRO A 101 -19.20 29.45 -15.25
CA PRO A 101 -19.18 28.65 -16.47
C PRO A 101 -18.25 27.43 -16.35
N PRO A 102 -18.35 26.43 -17.25
CA PRO A 102 -17.60 25.16 -17.22
C PRO A 102 -16.08 25.26 -17.45
N GLY A 103 -15.50 26.46 -17.42
CA GLY A 103 -14.05 26.67 -17.52
C GLY A 103 -13.34 26.32 -16.21
N GLY A 104 -12.10 25.81 -16.32
CA GLY A 104 -11.24 25.63 -15.15
C GLY A 104 -10.98 26.95 -14.43
N ARG A 105 -10.87 26.90 -13.09
CA ARG A 105 -10.63 28.06 -12.23
C ARG A 105 -9.32 27.88 -11.48
N THR A 106 -8.44 28.87 -11.57
CA THR A 106 -7.28 28.97 -10.69
C THR A 106 -7.62 29.90 -9.52
N THR A 107 -7.37 29.43 -8.30
CA THR A 107 -7.50 30.25 -7.09
C THR A 107 -6.18 30.22 -6.33
N THR A 108 -5.93 31.23 -5.53
CA THR A 108 -4.64 31.44 -4.86
C THR A 108 -4.88 31.70 -3.39
N ASN A 109 -4.40 30.80 -2.55
CA ASN A 109 -4.22 31.08 -1.13
C ASN A 109 -3.06 32.09 -0.99
N ASN A 110 -3.37 33.30 -0.54
CA ASN A 110 -2.37 34.34 -0.29
C ASN A 110 -2.12 34.56 1.21
N THR A 111 -2.47 33.58 2.04
CA THR A 111 -2.22 33.58 3.49
C THR A 111 -1.28 32.43 3.86
N ASN A 112 -0.14 32.78 4.43
CA ASN A 112 0.86 31.79 4.86
C ASN A 112 0.33 30.93 6.01
N ASN A 113 0.50 29.61 5.89
CA ASN A 113 0.06 28.63 6.88
C ASN A 113 -1.43 28.79 7.25
N PHE A 114 -2.27 29.08 6.26
CA PHE A 114 -3.69 29.33 6.48
C PHE A 114 -4.33 28.07 7.09
N ALA A 115 -4.89 28.21 8.29
CA ALA A 115 -5.57 27.10 8.93
C ALA A 115 -6.91 26.85 8.23
N VAL A 116 -7.13 25.62 7.78
CA VAL A 116 -8.34 25.20 7.08
C VAL A 116 -8.87 23.96 7.79
N ASN A 117 -10.15 23.91 8.10
CA ASN A 117 -10.77 22.73 8.69
C ASN A 117 -10.98 21.66 7.62
N SER A 118 -11.66 21.99 6.51
CA SER A 118 -11.83 21.06 5.39
C SER A 118 -11.86 21.75 4.03
N ILE A 119 -11.60 20.98 2.98
CA ILE A 119 -11.77 21.40 1.59
C ILE A 119 -12.73 20.43 0.90
N ALA A 120 -13.77 20.96 0.28
CA ALA A 120 -14.68 20.19 -0.55
C ALA A 120 -14.75 20.78 -1.95
N PHE A 121 -14.67 19.92 -2.97
CA PHE A 121 -14.95 20.26 -4.35
C PHE A 121 -16.33 19.74 -4.75
N SER A 122 -17.11 20.58 -5.41
CA SER A 122 -18.44 20.24 -5.90
C SER A 122 -18.77 20.97 -7.21
N GLY A 123 -19.82 20.52 -7.90
CA GLY A 123 -20.27 21.16 -9.14
C GLY A 123 -19.48 20.69 -10.37
N THR A 124 -19.47 21.51 -11.42
CA THR A 124 -18.98 21.10 -12.75
C THR A 124 -17.71 21.83 -13.19
N THR A 125 -17.16 22.65 -12.31
CA THR A 125 -15.97 23.47 -12.53
C THR A 125 -14.72 22.75 -11.99
N ALA A 126 -13.69 22.62 -12.83
CA ALA A 126 -12.37 22.17 -12.39
C ALA A 126 -11.67 23.29 -11.61
N PHE A 127 -10.99 22.95 -10.51
CA PHE A 127 -10.27 23.92 -9.70
C PHE A 127 -8.79 23.58 -9.62
N THR A 128 -7.95 24.60 -9.76
CA THR A 128 -6.52 24.58 -9.50
C THR A 128 -6.25 25.50 -8.31
N LEU A 129 -5.96 24.93 -7.14
CA LEU A 129 -5.60 25.69 -5.94
C LEU A 129 -4.08 25.93 -5.95
N THR A 130 -3.65 27.17 -5.73
CA THR A 130 -2.24 27.58 -5.77
C THR A 130 -1.89 28.47 -4.58
N GLY A 131 -0.61 28.80 -4.42
CA GLY A 131 -0.16 29.84 -3.48
C GLY A 131 0.50 29.27 -2.23
N SER A 132 0.28 29.96 -1.10
CA SER A 132 0.91 29.65 0.18
C SER A 132 0.39 28.35 0.81
N SER A 133 1.16 27.83 1.77
CA SER A 133 0.84 26.62 2.54
C SER A 133 -0.47 26.72 3.33
N ILE A 134 -1.11 25.58 3.55
CA ILE A 134 -2.25 25.43 4.47
C ILE A 134 -1.94 24.45 5.60
N ASN A 135 -2.54 24.69 6.77
CA ASN A 135 -2.59 23.73 7.86
C ASN A 135 -3.99 23.11 7.88
N LEU A 136 -4.10 21.84 7.48
CA LEU A 136 -5.38 21.15 7.32
C LEU A 136 -5.73 20.34 8.57
N ALA A 137 -6.86 20.67 9.19
CA ALA A 137 -7.39 20.01 10.38
C ALA A 137 -8.53 19.02 10.10
N GLY A 138 -8.69 18.59 8.84
CA GLY A 138 -9.77 17.71 8.42
C GLY A 138 -9.53 17.14 7.02
N ASN A 139 -10.58 17.01 6.21
CA ASN A 139 -10.55 16.23 4.97
C ASN A 139 -10.48 17.07 3.70
N ILE A 140 -10.04 16.45 2.60
CA ILE A 140 -10.19 16.97 1.24
C ILE A 140 -11.10 16.01 0.48
N THR A 141 -12.21 16.48 -0.07
CA THR A 141 -13.19 15.62 -0.75
C THR A 141 -13.62 16.18 -2.09
N THR A 142 -13.88 15.33 -3.08
CA THR A 142 -14.45 15.71 -4.38
C THR A 142 -15.86 15.15 -4.61
N ALA A 143 -16.54 14.72 -3.54
CA ALA A 143 -17.68 13.80 -3.56
C ALA A 143 -18.85 14.17 -4.52
N ASN A 144 -18.93 15.41 -4.99
CA ASN A 144 -20.00 15.91 -5.87
C ASN A 144 -19.46 16.69 -7.06
N SER A 145 -18.23 16.41 -7.49
CA SER A 145 -17.68 16.94 -8.74
C SER A 145 -17.87 15.94 -9.88
N SER A 146 -17.62 16.38 -11.11
CA SER A 146 -17.46 15.52 -12.28
C SER A 146 -16.13 15.80 -13.02
N ARG A 147 -15.19 16.49 -12.34
CA ARG A 147 -13.99 17.06 -12.93
C ARG A 147 -12.75 16.70 -12.11
N ASN A 148 -11.61 16.79 -12.77
CA ASN A 148 -10.33 16.70 -12.09
C ASN A 148 -10.04 18.01 -11.36
N HIS A 149 -9.50 17.88 -10.15
CA HIS A 149 -9.04 19.01 -9.35
C HIS A 149 -7.55 18.91 -9.13
N THR A 150 -6.91 20.06 -8.99
CA THR A 150 -5.47 20.17 -8.79
C THR A 150 -5.21 21.02 -7.56
N ILE A 151 -4.42 20.51 -6.64
CA ILE A 151 -3.93 21.23 -5.46
C ILE A 151 -2.42 21.37 -5.62
N ASN A 152 -1.99 22.61 -5.88
CA ASN A 152 -0.61 23.01 -6.14
C ASN A 152 -0.13 23.98 -5.05
N LEU A 153 -0.39 23.63 -3.79
CA LEU A 153 0.09 24.36 -2.62
C LEU A 153 0.56 23.35 -1.56
N PRO A 154 1.53 23.69 -0.70
CA PRO A 154 1.95 22.80 0.38
C PRO A 154 0.84 22.58 1.42
N ILE A 155 0.72 21.36 1.94
CA ILE A 155 -0.31 20.98 2.92
C ILE A 155 0.38 20.37 4.13
N THR A 156 0.07 20.85 5.33
CA THR A 156 0.44 20.18 6.58
C THR A 156 -0.82 19.63 7.24
N THR A 157 -0.94 18.31 7.41
CA THR A 157 -2.08 17.72 8.12
C THR A 157 -1.82 17.76 9.62
N THR A 158 -2.72 18.37 10.40
CA THR A 158 -2.60 18.46 11.87
C THR A 158 -3.38 17.38 12.60
N VAL A 159 -4.26 16.67 11.89
CA VAL A 159 -5.03 15.51 12.36
C VAL A 159 -4.96 14.41 11.31
N SER A 160 -5.47 13.22 11.62
CA SER A 160 -5.64 12.18 10.61
C SER A 160 -6.65 12.64 9.56
N SER A 161 -6.20 12.75 8.30
CA SER A 161 -6.99 13.31 7.20
C SER A 161 -7.31 12.26 6.16
N THR A 162 -8.46 12.40 5.48
CA THR A 162 -8.80 11.64 4.28
C THR A 162 -8.82 12.57 3.07
N PHE A 163 -8.06 12.21 2.03
CA PHE A 163 -8.16 12.81 0.70
C PHE A 163 -8.95 11.85 -0.17
N SER A 164 -10.09 12.30 -0.67
CA SER A 164 -11.04 11.45 -1.40
C SER A 164 -11.39 12.06 -2.75
N ALA A 165 -11.03 11.37 -3.81
CA ALA A 165 -11.57 11.55 -5.15
C ALA A 165 -12.83 10.69 -5.29
N GLY A 166 -13.99 11.24 -4.91
CA GLY A 166 -15.28 10.56 -4.92
C GLY A 166 -16.16 11.03 -6.08
N GLY A 167 -16.44 10.15 -7.03
CA GLY A 167 -17.36 10.40 -8.13
C GLY A 167 -18.17 9.16 -8.41
N THR A 168 -19.49 9.28 -8.50
CA THR A 168 -20.38 8.13 -8.75
C THR A 168 -20.34 7.63 -10.21
N THR A 169 -19.81 8.42 -11.15
CA THR A 169 -19.99 8.17 -12.59
C THR A 169 -18.83 8.59 -13.51
N GLY A 170 -17.61 8.78 -13.01
CA GLY A 170 -16.48 9.12 -13.90
C GLY A 170 -15.09 9.06 -13.26
N SER A 171 -14.07 8.98 -14.11
CA SER A 171 -12.64 8.99 -13.75
C SER A 171 -12.20 10.37 -13.25
N GLN A 172 -12.66 10.74 -12.06
CA GLN A 172 -12.21 11.95 -11.38
C GLN A 172 -10.90 11.69 -10.67
N THR A 173 -9.96 12.60 -10.85
CA THR A 173 -8.67 12.54 -10.18
C THR A 173 -8.44 13.79 -9.34
N LEU A 174 -7.99 13.58 -8.11
CA LEU A 174 -7.42 14.64 -7.27
C LEU A 174 -5.90 14.64 -7.46
N ASN A 175 -5.37 15.73 -8.03
CA ASN A 175 -3.97 15.83 -8.40
C ASN A 175 -3.22 16.76 -7.43
N PHE A 176 -2.10 16.29 -6.90
CA PHE A 176 -1.17 17.06 -6.06
C PHE A 176 0.15 17.21 -6.81
N ASN A 177 0.21 18.12 -7.78
CA ASN A 177 1.36 18.21 -8.70
C ASN A 177 2.47 19.10 -8.14
N ASN A 178 2.14 19.98 -7.21
CA ASN A 178 3.08 20.89 -6.57
C ASN A 178 2.77 21.05 -5.08
N GLY A 179 3.77 21.39 -4.28
CA GLY A 179 3.68 21.47 -2.83
C GLY A 179 3.87 20.12 -2.14
N VAL A 180 4.72 20.11 -1.12
CA VAL A 180 4.94 18.93 -0.27
C VAL A 180 3.74 18.73 0.64
N ILE A 181 3.28 17.49 0.79
CA ILE A 181 2.31 17.09 1.81
C ILE A 181 3.11 16.68 3.05
N THR A 182 2.98 17.40 4.16
CA THR A 182 3.56 17.04 5.46
C THR A 182 2.50 16.33 6.29
N ASN A 183 2.58 15.00 6.34
CA ASN A 183 1.67 14.13 7.07
C ASN A 183 2.18 13.86 8.49
N ASN A 184 1.60 14.52 9.50
CA ASN A 184 2.02 14.36 10.90
C ASN A 184 1.15 13.40 11.73
N ALA A 185 -0.06 13.08 11.28
CA ALA A 185 -1.06 12.39 12.11
C ALA A 185 -1.75 11.21 11.41
N GLY A 186 -1.48 10.98 10.12
CA GLY A 186 -2.08 9.93 9.32
C GLY A 186 -2.81 10.50 8.10
N LEU A 187 -2.67 9.83 6.96
CA LEU A 187 -3.28 10.23 5.70
C LEU A 187 -3.94 9.02 5.05
N THR A 188 -5.24 9.11 4.82
CA THR A 188 -6.01 8.12 4.06
C THR A 188 -6.29 8.65 2.66
N LEU A 189 -6.04 7.83 1.65
CA LEU A 189 -6.19 8.13 0.24
C LEU A 189 -7.33 7.27 -0.33
N ALA A 190 -8.37 7.91 -0.85
CA ALA A 190 -9.58 7.27 -1.36
C ALA A 190 -9.89 7.70 -2.80
N GLY A 191 -10.18 6.75 -3.69
CA GLY A 191 -10.43 7.01 -5.11
C GLY A 191 -9.16 7.29 -5.93
N PRO A 192 -9.28 7.82 -7.16
CA PRO A 192 -8.14 8.11 -8.02
C PRO A 192 -7.38 9.37 -7.58
N ILE A 193 -6.13 9.20 -7.14
CA ILE A 193 -5.28 10.28 -6.65
C ILE A 193 -3.94 10.24 -7.39
N THR A 194 -3.46 11.41 -7.81
CA THR A 194 -2.10 11.58 -8.34
C THR A 194 -1.30 12.44 -7.39
N ILE A 195 -0.13 11.98 -6.97
CA ILE A 195 0.80 12.77 -6.15
C ILE A 195 2.11 12.89 -6.91
N GLY A 196 2.47 14.14 -7.20
CA GLY A 196 3.66 14.53 -7.94
C GLY A 196 4.83 15.00 -7.07
N GLN A 197 4.61 15.19 -5.76
CA GLN A 197 5.61 15.67 -4.79
C GLN A 197 5.72 14.75 -3.58
N PRO A 198 6.90 14.62 -2.94
CA PRO A 198 7.07 13.74 -1.78
C PRO A 198 6.06 14.01 -0.66
N ILE A 199 5.64 12.95 0.01
CA ILE A 199 4.93 13.06 1.30
C ILE A 199 5.99 13.02 2.40
N ALA A 200 6.11 14.11 3.17
CA ALA A 200 6.97 14.23 4.34
C ALA A 200 6.18 13.95 5.64
N GLY A 201 6.87 13.98 6.78
CA GLY A 201 6.27 13.75 8.11
C GLY A 201 6.17 12.27 8.48
N SER A 202 5.90 11.94 9.74
CA SER A 202 5.96 10.57 10.26
C SER A 202 4.61 9.83 10.24
N GLY A 203 3.53 10.48 9.82
CA GLY A 203 2.20 9.87 9.80
C GLY A 203 2.11 8.73 8.78
N THR A 204 1.40 7.67 9.14
CA THR A 204 1.10 6.55 8.23
C THR A 204 0.29 7.03 7.02
N VAL A 205 0.64 6.54 5.83
CA VAL A 205 -0.13 6.74 4.60
C VAL A 205 -0.88 5.45 4.28
N THR A 206 -2.19 5.56 4.11
CA THR A 206 -3.08 4.42 3.83
C THR A 206 -3.82 4.64 2.51
N THR A 207 -3.80 3.68 1.59
CA THR A 207 -4.73 3.67 0.43
C THR A 207 -5.91 2.76 0.73
N LEU A 208 -7.14 3.18 0.45
CA LEU A 208 -8.33 2.34 0.67
C LEU A 208 -8.51 1.32 -0.46
N ALA A 209 -9.20 0.22 -0.15
CA ALA A 209 -9.63 -0.76 -1.16
C ALA A 209 -10.40 -0.08 -2.31
N GLY A 210 -10.11 -0.49 -3.55
CA GLY A 210 -10.68 0.09 -4.76
C GLY A 210 -10.15 1.47 -5.16
N SER A 211 -9.25 2.08 -4.37
CA SER A 211 -8.60 3.35 -4.72
C SER A 211 -7.44 3.13 -5.68
N SER A 212 -7.04 4.16 -6.43
CA SER A 212 -5.83 4.13 -7.26
C SER A 212 -4.95 5.34 -6.94
N LEU A 213 -3.69 5.08 -6.61
CA LEU A 213 -2.69 6.10 -6.38
C LEU A 213 -1.64 6.05 -7.49
N SER A 214 -1.51 7.12 -8.26
CA SER A 214 -0.36 7.37 -9.12
C SER A 214 0.67 8.19 -8.32
N TYR A 215 1.81 7.57 -8.00
CA TYR A 215 2.85 8.16 -7.16
C TYR A 215 4.15 8.29 -7.94
N THR A 216 4.57 9.50 -8.29
CA THR A 216 5.86 9.76 -8.96
C THR A 216 7.06 10.10 -8.03
N PRO A 217 6.88 10.54 -6.76
CA PRO A 217 8.00 10.87 -5.88
C PRO A 217 8.80 9.66 -5.39
N THR A 218 9.93 9.94 -4.74
CA THR A 218 10.89 8.94 -4.27
C THR A 218 10.74 8.54 -2.79
N SER A 219 9.81 9.14 -2.03
CA SER A 219 9.65 8.81 -0.61
C SER A 219 8.27 9.03 -0.03
N PHE A 220 7.84 8.14 0.86
CA PHE A 220 6.76 8.35 1.84
C PHE A 220 7.40 8.62 3.21
N GLY A 221 6.95 9.65 3.91
CA GLY A 221 7.57 10.05 5.18
C GLY A 221 7.30 9.10 6.36
N GLY A 222 6.15 8.41 6.37
CA GLY A 222 5.77 7.44 7.40
C GLY A 222 5.66 6.01 6.87
N ASP A 223 4.97 5.16 7.62
CA ASP A 223 4.63 3.80 7.17
C ASP A 223 3.64 3.83 6.00
N LEU A 224 3.64 2.78 5.19
CA LEU A 224 2.75 2.64 4.04
C LEU A 224 1.82 1.44 4.19
N VAL A 225 0.51 1.67 4.18
CA VAL A 225 -0.52 0.62 4.15
C VAL A 225 -1.27 0.71 2.82
N VAL A 226 -1.22 -0.37 2.05
CA VAL A 226 -1.81 -0.43 0.71
C VAL A 226 -3.07 -1.27 0.75
N GLY A 227 -4.23 -0.65 0.57
CA GLY A 227 -5.52 -1.35 0.40
C GLY A 227 -5.99 -1.40 -1.05
N GLY A 228 -5.59 -0.41 -1.86
CA GLY A 228 -5.97 -0.27 -3.28
C GLY A 228 -4.81 -0.51 -4.25
N THR A 229 -4.88 0.10 -5.43
CA THR A 229 -3.82 0.07 -6.43
C THR A 229 -2.82 1.19 -6.20
N ILE A 230 -1.52 0.89 -6.22
CA ILE A 230 -0.45 1.90 -6.34
C ILE A 230 0.30 1.67 -7.65
N THR A 231 0.37 2.70 -8.47
CA THR A 231 1.20 2.78 -9.67
C THR A 231 2.35 3.72 -9.39
N ASN A 232 3.57 3.24 -9.58
CA ASN A 232 4.73 4.13 -9.59
C ASN A 232 4.70 4.91 -10.92
N GLY A 233 4.42 6.21 -10.83
CA GLY A 233 4.11 7.04 -12.00
C GLY A 233 5.34 7.51 -12.78
N SER A 234 6.54 7.32 -12.24
CA SER A 234 7.78 7.42 -12.98
C SER A 234 8.26 6.01 -13.28
N ASN A 235 8.44 5.69 -14.56
CA ASN A 235 9.16 4.48 -14.92
C ASN A 235 10.50 4.53 -14.15
N LEU A 236 10.80 3.50 -13.36
CA LEU A 236 12.11 3.27 -12.74
C LEU A 236 12.37 4.08 -11.46
N ALA A 237 11.38 4.19 -10.57
CA ALA A 237 11.52 4.90 -9.30
C ALA A 237 11.80 3.98 -8.11
N LYS A 238 12.74 4.41 -7.26
CA LYS A 238 12.86 3.91 -5.89
C LYS A 238 12.00 4.75 -4.96
N ILE A 239 11.01 4.10 -4.37
CA ILE A 239 10.15 4.66 -3.33
C ILE A 239 10.68 4.21 -1.97
N THR A 240 11.12 5.16 -1.15
CA THR A 240 11.56 4.93 0.23
C THR A 240 10.39 5.13 1.20
N VAL A 241 10.07 4.12 2.01
CA VAL A 241 9.08 4.17 3.08
C VAL A 241 9.80 4.51 4.39
N ALA A 242 9.83 5.79 4.74
CA ALA A 242 10.68 6.29 5.84
C ALA A 242 10.17 5.92 7.24
N GLY A 243 8.88 5.59 7.41
CA GLY A 243 8.40 4.95 8.65
C GLY A 243 8.99 3.55 8.87
N GLY A 244 9.50 2.96 7.80
CA GLY A 244 10.23 1.70 7.80
C GLY A 244 9.39 0.52 7.33
N SER A 245 8.09 0.51 7.57
CA SER A 245 7.26 -0.67 7.28
C SER A 245 6.24 -0.43 6.15
N MET A 246 6.01 -1.48 5.36
CA MET A 246 5.01 -1.52 4.30
C MET A 246 4.09 -2.73 4.47
N THR A 247 2.78 -2.54 4.37
CA THR A 247 1.79 -3.62 4.41
C THR A 247 0.89 -3.55 3.18
N SER A 248 0.82 -4.65 2.42
CA SER A 248 -0.09 -4.82 1.29
C SER A 248 -1.30 -5.67 1.71
N GLY A 249 -2.50 -5.09 1.68
CA GLY A 249 -3.75 -5.78 2.03
C GLY A 249 -4.19 -6.78 0.95
N SER A 250 -5.18 -7.63 1.26
CA SER A 250 -5.65 -8.67 0.34
C SER A 250 -6.26 -8.15 -0.97
N THR A 251 -6.70 -6.90 -0.99
CA THR A 251 -7.26 -6.23 -2.18
C THR A 251 -6.27 -5.30 -2.87
N ALA A 252 -5.05 -5.20 -2.35
CA ALA A 252 -4.04 -4.31 -2.89
C ALA A 252 -3.60 -4.75 -4.29
N ASN A 253 -3.16 -3.79 -5.10
CA ASN A 253 -2.46 -4.08 -6.34
C ASN A 253 -1.22 -3.18 -6.45
N LEU A 254 -0.03 -3.78 -6.40
CA LEU A 254 1.23 -3.06 -6.58
C LEU A 254 1.64 -3.19 -8.04
N LEU A 255 1.57 -2.09 -8.79
CA LEU A 255 2.04 -2.04 -10.17
C LEU A 255 3.49 -1.51 -10.19
N MET A 256 4.41 -2.33 -10.70
CA MET A 256 5.85 -2.06 -10.72
C MET A 256 6.43 -2.29 -12.11
N GLY A 257 7.12 -1.30 -12.65
CA GLY A 257 7.90 -1.40 -13.88
C GLY A 257 9.15 -2.25 -13.69
N VAL A 258 9.38 -3.17 -14.62
CA VAL A 258 10.61 -3.95 -14.76
C VAL A 258 11.18 -3.67 -16.14
N GLY A 259 12.44 -3.26 -16.19
CA GLY A 259 13.13 -2.86 -17.40
C GLY A 259 14.34 -3.71 -17.72
N THR A 260 15.15 -3.19 -18.64
CA THR A 260 16.11 -3.95 -19.43
C THR A 260 17.30 -4.53 -18.67
N SER A 261 17.69 -3.93 -17.54
CA SER A 261 18.79 -4.41 -16.71
C SER A 261 18.35 -4.67 -15.28
N GLY A 262 18.69 -5.85 -14.75
CA GLY A 262 18.72 -6.11 -13.32
C GLY A 262 19.96 -5.47 -12.71
N GLY A 263 19.95 -5.25 -11.39
CA GLY A 263 21.09 -4.65 -10.69
C GLY A 263 21.05 -4.99 -9.21
N GLN A 264 22.18 -5.45 -8.67
CA GLN A 264 22.33 -5.67 -7.23
C GLN A 264 22.29 -4.34 -6.47
N ILE A 265 21.67 -4.35 -5.29
CA ILE A 265 21.48 -3.18 -4.41
C ILE A 265 22.78 -2.48 -3.99
N THR A 266 23.95 -3.12 -4.15
CA THR A 266 25.23 -2.52 -3.80
C THR A 266 25.76 -1.51 -4.81
N ASP A 267 25.11 -1.26 -5.95
CA ASP A 267 25.58 -0.24 -6.89
C ASP A 267 25.22 1.17 -6.39
N PRO A 268 26.20 2.02 -6.01
CA PRO A 268 25.95 3.37 -5.52
C PRO A 268 25.64 4.39 -6.65
N ASN A 269 25.35 3.95 -7.88
CA ASN A 269 25.00 4.81 -9.03
C ASN A 269 23.67 4.39 -9.71
N PRO A 270 23.03 5.27 -10.50
CA PRO A 270 21.60 5.52 -10.41
C PRO A 270 20.72 4.36 -10.89
N LEU A 271 19.69 4.11 -10.09
CA LEU A 271 18.42 3.46 -10.46
C LEU A 271 18.08 3.72 -11.93
N GLY A 272 18.21 2.70 -12.77
CA GLY A 272 18.15 2.89 -14.22
C GLY A 272 17.26 1.90 -14.95
N SER A 273 16.54 0.99 -14.28
CA SER A 273 15.76 -0.01 -15.02
C SER A 273 14.58 -0.63 -14.29
N TYR A 274 14.26 -0.34 -13.03
CA TYR A 274 13.08 -0.94 -12.41
C TYR A 274 12.55 -0.14 -11.21
N ASP A 275 11.30 -0.40 -10.86
CA ASP A 275 10.68 0.16 -9.67
C ASP A 275 11.08 -0.62 -8.42
N GLN A 276 11.28 0.09 -7.32
CA GLN A 276 11.65 -0.51 -6.04
C GLN A 276 10.88 0.15 -4.88
N TYR A 277 10.41 -0.67 -3.94
CA TYR A 277 10.02 -0.22 -2.60
C TYR A 277 11.13 -0.57 -1.59
N ALA A 278 11.53 0.39 -0.76
CA ALA A 278 12.56 0.18 0.25
C ALA A 278 12.17 0.77 1.60
N GLY A 279 12.51 0.12 2.71
CA GLY A 279 12.28 0.58 4.07
C GLY A 279 13.18 -0.13 5.07
N THR A 280 13.31 0.42 6.28
CA THR A 280 14.16 -0.16 7.34
C THR A 280 13.44 -1.20 8.21
N GLY A 281 12.13 -1.31 8.10
CA GLY A 281 11.25 -2.17 8.89
C GLY A 281 10.80 -3.42 8.13
N ALA A 282 9.52 -3.78 8.28
CA ALA A 282 8.96 -5.01 7.73
C ALA A 282 8.16 -4.78 6.44
N MET A 283 8.23 -5.73 5.52
CA MET A 283 7.30 -5.86 4.39
C MET A 283 6.32 -7.01 4.67
N ALA A 284 5.03 -6.72 4.68
CA ALA A 284 3.96 -7.71 4.72
C ALA A 284 3.23 -7.77 3.38
N PHE A 285 3.35 -8.90 2.68
CA PHE A 285 2.72 -9.11 1.38
C PHE A 285 1.26 -9.56 1.49
N GLY A 286 0.47 -9.09 0.54
CA GLY A 286 -0.95 -9.42 0.31
C GLY A 286 -1.40 -8.83 -1.02
N GLY A 287 -2.56 -9.25 -1.52
CA GLY A 287 -3.11 -8.74 -2.78
C GLY A 287 -2.31 -9.19 -4.00
N THR A 288 -2.26 -8.36 -5.03
CA THR A 288 -1.61 -8.68 -6.32
C THR A 288 -0.35 -7.85 -6.52
N LEU A 289 0.71 -8.50 -7.02
CA LEU A 289 1.85 -7.82 -7.63
C LEU A 289 1.69 -7.87 -9.15
N THR A 290 1.62 -6.70 -9.79
CA THR A 290 1.61 -6.56 -11.24
C THR A 290 2.95 -6.03 -11.72
N LEU A 291 3.64 -6.78 -12.57
CA LEU A 291 4.92 -6.41 -13.16
C LEU A 291 4.69 -5.87 -14.57
N ASP A 292 4.86 -4.56 -14.77
CA ASP A 292 4.85 -3.98 -16.10
C ASP A 292 6.23 -4.15 -16.76
N MET A 293 6.31 -5.05 -17.72
CA MET A 293 7.53 -5.41 -18.43
C MET A 293 7.65 -4.67 -19.78
N SER A 294 6.85 -3.62 -19.99
CA SER A 294 6.84 -2.83 -21.24
C SER A 294 8.20 -2.24 -21.64
N THR A 295 9.10 -2.07 -20.67
CA THR A 295 10.44 -1.54 -20.89
C THR A 295 11.51 -2.62 -21.03
N MET A 296 11.18 -3.91 -20.91
CA MET A 296 12.13 -5.01 -21.13
C MET A 296 12.48 -5.13 -22.62
N GLN A 297 13.70 -5.59 -22.93
CA GLN A 297 14.11 -5.81 -24.32
C GLN A 297 13.47 -7.06 -24.91
N ALA A 298 13.27 -7.03 -26.22
CA ALA A 298 12.74 -8.15 -27.00
C ALA A 298 13.63 -9.41 -26.90
N PRO A 299 13.05 -10.60 -27.16
CA PRO A 299 13.80 -11.85 -27.18
C PRO A 299 15.01 -11.75 -28.15
N GLY A 300 16.19 -12.20 -27.70
CA GLY A 300 17.45 -12.16 -28.46
C GLY A 300 18.36 -10.96 -28.21
N ALA A 301 17.87 -9.87 -27.61
CA ALA A 301 18.70 -8.77 -27.12
C ALA A 301 19.01 -8.89 -25.61
N PHE A 302 18.11 -9.54 -24.88
CA PHE A 302 18.31 -9.92 -23.49
C PHE A 302 18.88 -11.35 -23.44
N ASP A 303 20.12 -11.48 -23.00
CA ASP A 303 20.71 -12.77 -22.65
C ASP A 303 20.67 -12.95 -21.12
N PRO A 304 19.66 -13.67 -20.60
CA PRO A 304 19.54 -13.91 -19.16
C PRO A 304 20.66 -14.77 -18.58
N VAL A 305 21.45 -15.45 -19.41
CA VAL A 305 22.56 -16.30 -18.95
C VAL A 305 23.81 -15.45 -18.67
N THR A 306 24.04 -14.39 -19.45
CA THR A 306 25.17 -13.47 -19.22
C THR A 306 24.83 -12.32 -18.27
N LEU A 307 23.55 -11.99 -18.13
CA LEU A 307 23.09 -10.96 -17.20
C LEU A 307 22.51 -11.66 -15.95
N GLU A 308 23.29 -11.76 -14.88
CA GLU A 308 22.83 -12.11 -13.52
C GLU A 308 21.81 -11.06 -13.01
N SER A 309 20.64 -11.02 -13.64
CA SER A 309 19.66 -9.96 -13.47
C SER A 309 18.80 -10.28 -12.26
N VAL A 310 19.29 -9.83 -11.10
CA VAL A 310 18.47 -9.76 -9.89
C VAL A 310 17.85 -8.37 -9.84
N TRP A 311 16.52 -8.29 -9.87
CA TRP A 311 15.76 -7.06 -9.61
C TRP A 311 15.25 -7.11 -8.18
N LYS A 312 15.81 -6.29 -7.29
CA LYS A 312 15.35 -6.27 -5.90
C LYS A 312 14.18 -5.31 -5.74
N LEU A 313 12.99 -5.79 -6.13
CA LEU A 313 11.74 -5.03 -6.11
C LEU A 313 11.38 -4.53 -4.70
N PHE A 314 11.69 -5.32 -3.67
CA PHE A 314 11.44 -4.96 -2.27
C PHE A 314 12.73 -5.07 -1.44
N ASN A 315 13.10 -3.99 -0.74
CA ASN A 315 14.26 -3.96 0.14
C ASN A 315 13.86 -3.54 1.56
N PHE A 316 13.55 -4.54 2.39
CA PHE A 316 13.12 -4.36 3.77
C PHE A 316 13.93 -5.27 4.69
N ALA A 317 13.93 -4.99 6.01
CA ALA A 317 14.69 -5.79 6.96
C ALA A 317 14.10 -7.19 7.19
N THR A 318 12.76 -7.30 7.11
CA THR A 318 12.05 -8.57 7.27
C THR A 318 10.87 -8.67 6.30
N TYR A 319 10.48 -9.90 5.97
CA TYR A 319 9.41 -10.19 5.02
C TYR A 319 8.41 -11.18 5.63
N SER A 320 7.12 -10.96 5.41
CA SER A 320 6.03 -11.83 5.88
C SER A 320 4.85 -11.84 4.91
N GLY A 321 3.92 -12.79 5.10
CA GLY A 321 2.74 -12.92 4.23
C GLY A 321 3.06 -13.47 2.84
N ASN A 322 2.10 -13.37 1.93
CA ASN A 322 2.27 -13.74 0.52
C ASN A 322 1.32 -12.90 -0.35
N PHE A 323 1.72 -12.62 -1.58
CA PHE A 323 0.76 -12.16 -2.58
C PHE A 323 -0.30 -13.24 -2.80
N THR A 324 -1.51 -12.81 -3.13
CA THR A 324 -2.59 -13.67 -3.64
C THR A 324 -2.36 -14.01 -5.11
N SER A 325 -1.71 -13.12 -5.87
CA SER A 325 -1.35 -13.32 -7.27
C SER A 325 -0.11 -12.51 -7.65
N VAL A 326 0.69 -13.05 -8.56
CA VAL A 326 1.72 -12.30 -9.30
C VAL A 326 1.36 -12.38 -10.79
N VAL A 327 1.34 -11.24 -11.46
CA VAL A 327 0.99 -11.14 -12.89
C VAL A 327 2.02 -10.26 -13.57
N ALA A 328 2.38 -10.57 -14.81
CA ALA A 328 3.12 -9.63 -15.65
C ALA A 328 2.23 -9.12 -16.79
N THR A 329 2.52 -7.91 -17.25
CA THR A 329 1.85 -7.26 -18.37
C THR A 329 2.85 -6.64 -19.30
N ASN A 330 2.49 -6.49 -20.58
CA ASN A 330 3.30 -5.84 -21.61
C ASN A 330 4.71 -6.42 -21.77
N SER A 331 4.93 -7.66 -21.32
CA SER A 331 6.19 -8.36 -21.50
C SER A 331 6.45 -8.61 -22.98
N PRO A 332 7.70 -8.44 -23.44
CA PRO A 332 8.11 -8.88 -24.76
C PRO A 332 8.11 -10.42 -24.90
N TYR A 333 7.94 -11.16 -23.79
CA TYR A 333 7.72 -12.60 -23.74
C TYR A 333 6.22 -12.87 -23.53
N PRO A 334 5.44 -13.18 -24.58
CA PRO A 334 3.98 -13.25 -24.46
C PRO A 334 3.50 -14.30 -23.45
N SER A 335 4.23 -15.40 -23.28
CA SER A 335 3.94 -16.45 -22.30
C SER A 335 3.92 -15.92 -20.85
N VAL A 336 4.73 -14.90 -20.56
CA VAL A 336 4.87 -14.29 -19.23
C VAL A 336 3.70 -13.37 -18.89
N ASN A 337 2.94 -12.88 -19.88
CA ASN A 337 1.79 -11.99 -19.71
C ASN A 337 0.53 -12.69 -19.16
N THR A 338 0.74 -13.57 -18.18
CA THR A 338 -0.26 -14.41 -17.55
C THR A 338 -0.08 -14.38 -16.02
N THR A 339 -0.99 -15.02 -15.30
CA THR A 339 -0.84 -15.21 -13.85
C THR A 339 0.24 -16.25 -13.58
N TRP A 340 1.17 -15.92 -12.68
CA TRP A 340 2.26 -16.79 -12.28
C TRP A 340 1.77 -17.87 -11.32
N THR A 341 2.54 -18.93 -11.18
CA THR A 341 2.21 -20.07 -10.31
C THR A 341 3.05 -20.02 -9.04
N LEU A 342 2.43 -20.26 -7.88
CA LEU A 342 3.15 -20.36 -6.62
C LEU A 342 3.73 -21.78 -6.48
N GLY A 343 5.06 -21.88 -6.45
CA GLY A 343 5.79 -23.12 -6.24
C GLY A 343 5.69 -23.63 -4.79
N GLY A 344 5.98 -24.92 -4.60
CA GLY A 344 6.02 -25.54 -3.26
C GLY A 344 7.16 -25.01 -2.37
N ASP A 345 8.15 -24.36 -2.97
CA ASP A 345 9.24 -23.62 -2.32
C ASP A 345 8.80 -22.22 -1.83
N GLY A 346 7.58 -21.80 -2.18
CA GLY A 346 7.01 -20.51 -1.80
C GLY A 346 7.41 -19.35 -2.70
N ASN A 347 8.04 -19.62 -3.86
CA ASN A 347 8.39 -18.62 -4.88
C ASN A 347 7.30 -18.58 -5.97
N TRP A 348 7.09 -17.40 -6.56
CA TRP A 348 6.20 -17.26 -7.72
C TRP A 348 6.99 -17.48 -9.00
N ARG A 349 6.50 -18.33 -9.90
CA ARG A 349 7.14 -18.70 -11.18
C ARG A 349 6.27 -18.29 -12.36
N SER A 350 6.83 -17.56 -13.32
CA SER A 350 6.20 -17.28 -14.61
C SER A 350 6.06 -18.55 -15.45
N ALA A 351 5.31 -18.46 -16.55
CA ALA A 351 5.46 -19.44 -17.64
C ALA A 351 6.90 -19.40 -18.18
N ASP A 352 7.29 -20.47 -18.88
CA ASP A 352 8.59 -20.52 -19.53
C ASP A 352 8.71 -19.44 -20.62
N LEU A 353 9.91 -18.87 -20.76
CA LEU A 353 10.21 -17.85 -21.75
C LEU A 353 10.27 -18.53 -23.12
N ASP A 354 9.28 -18.28 -23.97
CA ASP A 354 9.25 -18.80 -25.35
C ASP A 354 10.30 -18.07 -26.23
N ASN A 355 11.60 -18.32 -26.00
CA ASN A 355 12.71 -17.68 -26.72
C ASN A 355 13.23 -18.50 -27.92
N GLY A 356 12.42 -19.41 -28.46
CA GLY A 356 12.69 -20.11 -29.73
C GLY A 356 13.75 -21.22 -29.71
N SER A 357 14.72 -21.21 -28.79
CA SER A 357 15.76 -22.27 -28.69
C SER A 357 15.91 -22.94 -27.31
N ASP A 358 15.55 -22.26 -26.22
CA ASP A 358 15.76 -22.73 -24.83
C ASP A 358 14.45 -22.64 -24.02
N PRO A 359 13.58 -23.68 -24.07
CA PRO A 359 12.21 -23.62 -23.58
C PRO A 359 12.03 -23.76 -22.05
N ALA A 360 13.06 -23.63 -21.20
CA ALA A 360 12.94 -23.85 -19.76
C ALA A 360 13.47 -22.72 -18.86
N GLN A 361 13.73 -21.53 -19.41
CA GLN A 361 14.01 -20.35 -18.60
C GLN A 361 12.70 -19.73 -18.11
N TYR A 362 12.69 -19.16 -16.91
CA TYR A 362 11.51 -18.47 -16.37
C TYR A 362 11.90 -17.38 -15.38
N PHE A 363 10.98 -16.45 -15.12
CA PHE A 363 11.12 -15.52 -14.01
C PHE A 363 10.63 -16.14 -12.70
N ALA A 364 11.41 -15.95 -11.64
CA ALA A 364 11.03 -16.32 -10.29
C ALA A 364 11.05 -15.10 -9.36
N PHE A 365 9.97 -14.88 -8.62
CA PHE A 365 9.91 -13.89 -7.55
C PHE A 365 9.99 -14.57 -6.19
N ASN A 366 11.03 -14.24 -5.42
CA ASN A 366 11.28 -14.75 -4.09
C ASN A 366 10.77 -13.76 -3.03
N ARG A 367 9.67 -14.14 -2.36
CA ARG A 367 9.06 -13.31 -1.31
C ARG A 367 9.93 -13.17 -0.05
N LEU A 368 10.86 -14.08 0.21
CA LEU A 368 11.72 -14.01 1.39
C LEU A 368 12.86 -13.00 1.23
N THR A 369 13.21 -12.66 -0.02
CA THR A 369 14.26 -11.68 -0.34
C THR A 369 13.74 -10.43 -1.03
N GLY A 370 12.50 -10.46 -1.54
CA GLY A 370 11.92 -9.36 -2.32
C GLY A 370 12.52 -9.23 -3.72
N GLU A 371 13.16 -10.29 -4.22
CA GLU A 371 13.90 -10.29 -5.48
C GLU A 371 13.12 -11.00 -6.58
N LEU A 372 13.17 -10.42 -7.77
CA LEU A 372 12.82 -11.06 -9.03
C LEU A 372 14.13 -11.49 -9.69
N VAL A 373 14.20 -12.73 -10.16
CA VAL A 373 15.38 -13.29 -10.83
C VAL A 373 14.96 -14.03 -12.10
N VAL A 374 15.86 -14.09 -13.08
CA VAL A 374 15.72 -15.08 -14.16
C VAL A 374 16.36 -16.37 -13.70
N VAL A 375 15.59 -17.45 -13.73
CA VAL A 375 16.10 -18.79 -13.45
C VAL A 375 16.54 -19.39 -14.78
N PRO A 376 17.84 -19.63 -14.99
CA PRO A 376 18.28 -20.35 -16.17
C PRO A 376 17.78 -21.79 -16.09
N GLU A 377 17.70 -22.45 -17.23
CA GLU A 377 17.48 -23.89 -17.24
C GLU A 377 18.51 -24.56 -16.30
N PRO A 378 18.16 -25.62 -15.57
CA PRO A 378 19.15 -26.44 -14.90
C PRO A 378 20.05 -27.00 -16.00
N THR A 379 21.13 -26.28 -16.30
CA THR A 379 22.01 -26.67 -17.39
C THR A 379 22.44 -28.09 -17.11
N GLY A 380 22.49 -28.91 -18.16
CA GLY A 380 22.90 -30.29 -18.06
C GLY A 380 24.23 -30.46 -17.31
N PHE A 381 25.04 -29.42 -17.09
CA PHE A 381 26.21 -29.41 -16.22
C PHE A 381 25.97 -29.73 -14.75
N VAL A 382 24.85 -29.32 -14.13
CA VAL A 382 24.56 -29.74 -12.74
C VAL A 382 24.22 -31.23 -12.70
N ILE A 383 23.46 -31.70 -13.69
CA ILE A 383 23.07 -33.11 -13.82
C ILE A 383 24.27 -33.97 -14.27
N ALA A 384 25.14 -33.47 -15.14
CA ALA A 384 26.35 -34.12 -15.61
C ALA A 384 27.45 -34.08 -14.54
N GLY A 385 27.55 -33.02 -13.76
CA GLY A 385 28.43 -32.93 -12.59
C GLY A 385 28.04 -33.94 -11.52
N LEU A 386 26.75 -34.05 -11.20
CA LEU A 386 26.21 -35.12 -10.35
C LEU A 386 26.40 -36.51 -10.98
N GLY A 387 26.20 -36.64 -12.28
CA GLY A 387 26.43 -37.88 -13.03
C GLY A 387 27.87 -38.35 -13.00
N VAL A 388 28.84 -37.44 -13.18
CA VAL A 388 30.28 -37.70 -13.12
C VAL A 388 30.70 -38.02 -11.68
N ALA A 389 30.16 -37.32 -10.67
CA ALA A 389 30.40 -37.63 -9.27
C ALA A 389 29.87 -39.04 -8.89
N MET A 390 28.67 -39.40 -9.35
CA MET A 390 28.10 -40.73 -9.13
C MET A 390 28.85 -41.83 -9.90
N ALA A 391 29.28 -41.56 -11.14
CA ALA A 391 30.12 -42.49 -11.92
C ALA A 391 31.49 -42.70 -11.25
N GLY A 392 32.12 -41.63 -10.76
CA GLY A 392 33.37 -41.68 -9.99
C GLY A 392 33.23 -42.48 -8.69
N TRP A 393 32.14 -42.29 -7.95
CA TRP A 393 31.86 -43.07 -6.73
C TRP A 393 31.66 -44.56 -7.02
N ARG A 394 30.96 -44.90 -8.11
CA ARG A 394 30.74 -46.30 -8.52
C ARG A 394 32.07 -46.98 -8.91
N ILE A 395 32.94 -46.28 -9.64
CA ILE A 395 34.28 -46.79 -10.01
C ILE A 395 35.15 -46.99 -8.77
N ALA A 396 35.14 -46.03 -7.82
CA ALA A 396 35.89 -46.14 -6.57
C ALA A 396 35.44 -47.35 -5.73
N ARG A 397 34.12 -47.62 -5.66
CA ARG A 397 33.58 -48.78 -4.95
C ARG A 397 33.98 -50.10 -5.61
N GLN A 398 33.97 -50.17 -6.94
CA GLN A 398 34.42 -51.36 -7.67
C GLN A 398 35.91 -51.64 -7.45
N ARG A 399 36.76 -50.61 -7.38
CA ARG A 399 38.19 -50.77 -7.06
C ARG A 399 38.41 -51.31 -5.65
N LYS A 400 37.64 -50.84 -4.66
CA LYS A 400 37.70 -51.37 -3.29
C LYS A 400 37.29 -52.85 -3.20
N VAL A 401 36.23 -53.25 -3.92
CA VAL A 401 35.80 -54.66 -3.97
C VAL A 401 36.85 -55.54 -4.64
N LYS A 402 37.43 -55.10 -5.77
CA LYS A 402 38.51 -55.83 -6.45
C LYS A 402 39.78 -55.94 -5.59
N ALA A 403 40.16 -54.87 -4.89
CA ALA A 403 41.30 -54.88 -3.97
C ALA A 403 41.07 -55.80 -2.76
N ALA A 404 39.83 -55.86 -2.24
CA ALA A 404 39.46 -56.78 -1.17
C ALA A 404 39.51 -58.25 -1.65
N ALA A 405 39.00 -58.54 -2.86
CA ALA A 405 39.06 -59.88 -3.44
C ALA A 405 40.51 -60.35 -3.71
N ALA A 406 41.39 -59.44 -4.15
CA ALA A 406 42.81 -59.75 -4.35
C ALA A 406 43.53 -60.06 -3.03
N ARG A 407 43.14 -59.44 -1.92
CA ARG A 407 43.70 -59.72 -0.59
C ARG A 407 43.22 -61.03 0.03
N SER A 408 42.09 -61.59 -0.43
CA SER A 408 41.60 -62.89 0.08
C SER A 408 42.20 -64.11 -0.61
N GLN A 409 43.04 -63.92 -1.64
CA GLN A 409 43.66 -65.00 -2.42
C GLN A 409 45.16 -65.17 -2.18
N GLY A 410 45.77 -64.38 -1.30
CA GLY A 410 47.12 -64.59 -0.78
C GLY A 410 47.06 -64.75 0.73
#